data_AF-A0A1N6N2Q8-F1
#
_entry.id   AF-A0A1N6N2Q8-F1
#
_cell.length_a   1.000
_cell.length_b   1.000
_cell.length_c   1.000
_cell.angle_alpha   90.00
_cell.angle_beta   90.00
_cell.angle_gamma   90.00
#
_symmetry.space_group_name_H-M   'P 1'
#
loop_
_entity.id
_entity.type
_entity.pdbx_description
1 polymer ?
#
loop_
_entity_poly.entity_id
_entity_poly.type
_entity_poly.pdbx_seq_one_letter_code
_entity_poly.pdbx_strand_id
1 'polypeptide(L)'
;MTQQAKLILAGVIAATLAGCSTTPLWDARFGDPVRVIAAQQVIDPDASRNTDPVKGIDGQAAQGTMGEYQKSFVQPEPQTTSFSIGVGGQSGK
;
A
#
# COMPACT_ATOMS: atom_id res chain seq x y z
N MET A 1 45.71 9.48 14.65
CA MET A 1 44.39 10.14 14.56
C MET A 1 44.15 10.84 13.22
N THR A 2 45.13 11.51 12.64
CA THR A 2 44.98 12.25 11.35
C THR A 2 44.74 11.36 10.12
N GLN A 3 45.28 10.14 10.07
CA GLN A 3 45.08 9.22 8.93
C GLN A 3 43.68 8.60 8.88
N GLN A 4 43.12 8.26 10.05
CA GLN A 4 41.75 7.76 10.19
C GLN A 4 40.73 8.82 9.72
N ALA A 5 40.93 10.09 10.13
CA ALA A 5 40.09 11.21 9.71
C ALA A 5 40.11 11.46 8.19
N LYS A 6 41.29 11.31 7.56
CA LYS A 6 41.43 11.43 6.09
C LYS A 6 40.70 10.32 5.34
N LEU A 7 40.76 9.08 5.83
CA LEU A 7 40.07 7.95 5.22
C LEU A 7 38.54 8.07 5.33
N ILE A 8 38.05 8.52 6.49
CA ILE A 8 36.62 8.79 6.68
C ILE A 8 36.16 9.91 5.75
N LEU A 9 36.90 11.01 5.65
CA LEU A 9 36.57 12.12 4.77
C LEU A 9 36.56 11.71 3.28
N ALA A 10 37.55 10.93 2.85
CA ALA A 10 37.60 10.40 1.49
C ALA A 10 36.43 9.46 1.18
N GLY A 11 36.03 8.61 2.14
CA GLY A 11 34.87 7.74 2.01
C GLY A 11 33.55 8.51 1.90
N VAL A 12 33.37 9.57 2.71
CA VAL A 12 32.18 10.44 2.64
C VAL A 12 32.10 11.16 1.28
N ILE A 13 33.21 11.69 0.77
CA ILE A 13 33.26 12.35 -0.53
C ILE A 13 32.93 11.36 -1.67
N ALA A 14 33.49 10.14 -1.62
CA ALA A 14 33.18 9.13 -2.63
C ALA A 14 31.70 8.72 -2.63
N ALA A 15 31.09 8.61 -1.44
CA ALA A 15 29.67 8.27 -1.30
C ALA A 15 28.74 9.37 -1.82
N THR A 16 29.07 10.65 -1.61
CA THR A 16 28.25 11.77 -2.10
C THR A 16 28.35 11.94 -3.62
N LEU A 17 29.53 11.71 -4.22
CA LEU A 17 29.70 11.76 -5.68
C LEU A 17 29.02 10.58 -6.40
N ALA A 18 28.98 9.40 -5.78
CA ALA A 18 28.28 8.25 -6.33
C ALA A 18 26.76 8.51 -6.49
N GLY A 19 26.17 9.36 -5.65
CA GLY A 19 24.78 9.78 -5.82
C GLY A 19 24.52 10.50 -7.15
N CYS A 20 25.42 11.38 -7.57
CA CYS A 20 25.27 12.18 -8.80
C CYS A 20 25.48 11.37 -10.08
N SER A 21 26.26 10.28 -10.07
CA SER A 21 26.50 9.45 -11.26
C SER A 21 25.40 8.40 -11.50
N THR A 22 24.52 8.16 -10.53
CA THR A 22 23.43 7.19 -10.65
C THR A 22 22.21 7.70 -11.44
N THR A 23 22.13 9.00 -11.70
CA THR A 23 21.00 9.65 -12.39
C THR A 23 20.58 8.99 -13.70
N PRO A 24 21.47 8.59 -14.63
CA PRO A 24 21.06 7.99 -15.90
C PRO A 24 20.32 6.66 -15.74
N LEU A 25 20.64 5.88 -14.70
CA LEU A 25 19.97 4.61 -14.43
C LEU A 25 18.58 4.81 -13.81
N TRP A 26 18.45 5.80 -12.92
CA TRP A 26 17.17 6.14 -12.27
C TRP A 26 16.18 6.79 -13.24
N ASP A 27 16.66 7.68 -14.11
CA ASP A 27 15.83 8.34 -15.13
C ASP A 27 15.25 7.32 -16.12
N ALA A 28 16.07 6.37 -16.57
CA ALA A 28 15.63 5.28 -17.46
C ALA A 28 14.58 4.34 -16.84
N ARG A 29 14.47 4.29 -15.51
CA ARG A 29 13.58 3.40 -14.74
C ARG A 29 12.44 4.17 -14.06
N PHE A 30 12.32 5.46 -14.32
CA PHE A 30 11.36 6.31 -13.63
C PHE A 30 9.93 5.79 -13.85
N GLY A 31 9.20 5.57 -12.76
CA GLY A 31 7.83 5.06 -12.80
C GLY A 31 7.68 3.53 -12.88
N ASP A 32 8.77 2.76 -13.03
CA ASP A 32 8.72 1.29 -13.00
C ASP A 32 8.02 0.74 -11.75
N PRO A 33 8.31 1.19 -10.51
CA PRO A 33 7.68 0.66 -9.32
C PRO A 33 6.16 0.87 -9.31
N VAL A 34 5.69 2.03 -9.77
CA VAL A 34 4.26 2.35 -9.84
C VAL A 34 3.56 1.48 -10.86
N ARG A 35 4.18 1.27 -12.03
CA ARG A 35 3.66 0.38 -13.07
C ARG A 35 3.57 -1.07 -12.61
N VAL A 36 4.57 -1.54 -11.84
CA VAL A 36 4.56 -2.88 -11.25
C VAL A 36 3.43 -3.02 -10.24
N ILE A 37 3.30 -2.08 -9.30
CA ILE A 37 2.23 -2.10 -8.30
C ILE A 37 0.85 -2.05 -8.97
N ALA A 38 0.68 -1.16 -9.95
CA ALA A 38 -0.56 -1.06 -10.71
C ALA A 38 -0.89 -2.39 -11.39
N ALA A 39 0.06 -3.03 -12.06
CA ALA A 39 -0.15 -4.34 -12.69
C ALA A 39 -0.52 -5.45 -11.68
N GLN A 40 -0.04 -5.36 -10.44
CA GLN A 40 -0.42 -6.30 -9.36
C GLN A 40 -1.79 -6.00 -8.74
N GLN A 41 -2.26 -4.75 -8.83
CA GLN A 41 -3.55 -4.31 -8.28
C GLN A 41 -4.70 -4.37 -9.29
N VAL A 42 -4.39 -4.46 -10.58
CA VAL A 42 -5.39 -4.63 -11.64
C VAL A 42 -5.98 -6.05 -11.56
N ILE A 43 -7.26 -6.12 -11.19
CA ILE A 43 -8.02 -7.38 -11.05
C ILE A 43 -8.22 -8.04 -12.41
N ASP A 44 -8.50 -7.25 -13.44
CA ASP A 44 -8.73 -7.71 -14.81
C ASP A 44 -8.05 -6.75 -15.81
N PRO A 45 -6.91 -7.14 -16.41
CA PRO A 45 -6.22 -6.32 -17.40
C PRO A 45 -6.95 -6.20 -18.74
N ASP A 46 -7.85 -7.15 -19.05
CA ASP A 46 -8.61 -7.18 -20.31
C ASP A 46 -10.01 -6.57 -20.17
N ALA A 47 -10.34 -5.98 -19.01
CA ALA A 47 -11.65 -5.38 -18.72
C ALA A 47 -12.13 -4.38 -19.79
N SER A 48 -11.21 -3.64 -20.42
CA SER A 48 -11.53 -2.69 -21.50
C SER A 48 -12.05 -3.35 -22.78
N ARG A 49 -11.77 -4.64 -22.97
CA ARG A 49 -12.20 -5.44 -24.14
C ARG A 49 -13.53 -6.13 -23.87
N ASN A 50 -14.03 -6.10 -22.64
CA ASN A 50 -15.30 -6.69 -22.28
C ASN A 50 -16.45 -5.84 -22.85
N THR A 51 -17.24 -6.44 -23.74
CA THR A 51 -18.43 -5.82 -24.34
C THR A 51 -19.73 -6.17 -23.62
N ASP A 52 -19.66 -7.01 -22.57
CA ASP A 52 -20.84 -7.39 -21.81
C ASP A 52 -21.47 -6.15 -21.17
N PRO A 53 -22.81 -6.01 -21.24
CA PRO A 53 -23.48 -4.91 -20.57
C PRO A 53 -23.28 -5.04 -19.06
N VAL A 54 -22.83 -3.97 -18.42
CA VAL A 54 -22.71 -3.90 -16.96
C VAL A 54 -24.12 -4.11 -16.38
N LYS A 55 -24.33 -5.24 -15.69
CA LYS A 55 -25.66 -5.62 -15.16
C LYS A 55 -26.17 -4.71 -14.03
N GLY A 56 -25.36 -3.74 -13.61
CA GLY A 56 -25.71 -2.78 -12.55
C GLY A 56 -25.99 -3.47 -11.21
N ILE A 57 -26.59 -2.70 -10.30
CA ILE A 57 -27.15 -3.18 -9.04
C ILE A 57 -28.67 -3.28 -9.21
N ASP A 58 -29.32 -4.28 -8.63
CA ASP A 58 -30.79 -4.34 -8.65
C ASP A 58 -31.38 -3.20 -7.79
N GLY A 59 -32.58 -2.74 -8.15
CA GLY A 59 -33.17 -1.57 -7.50
C GLY A 59 -33.40 -1.75 -5.99
N GLN A 60 -33.70 -2.98 -5.55
CA GLN A 60 -33.95 -3.27 -4.15
C GLN A 60 -32.65 -3.24 -3.33
N ALA A 61 -31.58 -3.84 -3.86
CA ALA A 61 -30.26 -3.74 -3.27
C ALA A 61 -29.76 -2.29 -3.24
N ALA A 62 -29.96 -1.52 -4.33
CA ALA A 62 -29.59 -0.11 -4.37
C ALA A 62 -30.30 0.71 -3.28
N GLN A 63 -31.62 0.48 -3.11
CA GLN A 63 -32.39 1.13 -2.05
C GLN A 63 -31.89 0.73 -0.66
N GLY A 64 -31.61 -0.56 -0.44
CA GLY A 64 -31.05 -1.07 0.81
C GLY A 64 -29.70 -0.43 1.14
N THR A 65 -28.77 -0.40 0.19
CA THR A 65 -27.45 0.22 0.36
C THR A 65 -27.54 1.71 0.68
N MET A 66 -28.39 2.46 -0.04
CA MET A 66 -28.60 3.89 0.26
C MET A 66 -29.23 4.11 1.64
N GLY A 67 -30.14 3.23 2.06
CA GLY A 67 -30.73 3.25 3.39
C GLY A 67 -29.70 3.00 4.50
N GLU A 68 -28.87 1.97 4.37
CA GLU A 68 -27.79 1.68 5.32
C GLU A 68 -26.71 2.78 5.36
N TYR A 69 -26.41 3.37 4.20
CA TYR A 69 -25.51 4.53 4.12
C TYR A 69 -26.06 5.71 4.92
N GLN A 70 -27.35 6.03 4.76
CA GLN A 70 -28.00 7.09 5.54
C GLN A 70 -28.02 6.77 7.04
N LYS A 71 -28.36 5.53 7.42
CA LYS A 71 -28.36 5.10 8.83
C LYS A 71 -26.99 5.23 9.46
N SER A 72 -25.92 4.94 8.73
CA SER A 72 -24.54 5.03 9.23
C SER A 72 -24.16 6.42 9.75
N PHE A 73 -24.82 7.50 9.32
CA PHE A 73 -24.58 8.86 9.83
C PHE A 73 -25.30 9.21 11.13
N VAL A 74 -26.30 8.41 11.51
CA VAL A 74 -27.13 8.61 12.71
C VAL A 74 -27.03 7.43 13.69
N GLN A 75 -26.43 6.32 13.27
CA GLN A 75 -26.22 5.14 14.10
C GLN A 75 -25.14 5.43 15.15
N PRO A 76 -25.43 5.24 16.45
CA PRO A 76 -24.39 5.25 17.48
C PRO A 76 -23.32 4.21 17.17
N GLU A 77 -22.04 4.51 17.44
CA GLU A 77 -20.95 3.55 17.21
C GLU A 77 -21.28 2.20 17.87
N PRO A 78 -21.23 1.09 17.11
CA PRO A 78 -21.38 -0.23 17.67
C PRO A 78 -20.32 -0.43 18.76
N GLN A 79 -20.77 -0.80 19.95
CA GLN A 79 -19.87 -1.06 21.07
C GLN A 79 -19.01 -2.26 20.68
N THR A 80 -17.74 -2.01 20.35
CA THR A 80 -16.79 -3.08 20.03
C THR A 80 -16.64 -3.94 21.27
N THR A 81 -17.25 -5.12 21.24
CA THR A 81 -16.98 -6.16 22.23
C THR A 81 -15.53 -6.56 22.06
N SER A 82 -14.70 -6.17 23.02
CA SER A 82 -13.30 -6.54 23.06
C SER A 82 -13.21 -8.05 23.22
N PHE A 83 -12.90 -8.77 22.15
CA PHE A 83 -12.49 -10.16 22.23
C PHE A 83 -11.08 -10.19 22.82
N SER A 84 -10.97 -10.31 24.15
CA SER A 84 -9.72 -10.63 24.82
C SER A 84 -9.35 -12.08 24.53
N ILE A 85 -8.52 -12.29 23.51
CA ILE A 85 -7.88 -13.58 23.25
C ILE A 85 -6.88 -13.83 24.39
N GLY A 86 -7.28 -14.66 25.36
CA GLY A 86 -6.44 -15.08 26.47
C GLY A 86 -5.38 -16.09 25.99
N VAL A 87 -4.20 -15.61 25.59
CA VAL A 87 -3.01 -16.48 25.46
C VAL A 87 -2.46 -16.72 26.86
N GLY A 88 -3.02 -17.70 27.56
CA GLY A 88 -2.45 -18.26 28.78
C GLY A 88 -1.28 -19.17 28.41
N GLY A 89 -0.05 -18.67 28.54
CA GLY A 89 1.16 -19.47 28.37
C GLY A 89 1.28 -20.52 29.48
N GLN A 90 0.78 -21.73 29.24
CA GLN A 90 1.14 -22.90 30.04
C GLN A 90 2.47 -23.45 29.50
N SER A 91 3.57 -22.82 29.91
CA SER A 91 4.89 -23.47 29.83
C SER A 91 5.00 -24.43 31.00
N GLY A 92 4.92 -25.71 30.69
CA GLY A 92 4.96 -26.80 31.66
C GLY A 92 6.37 -27.11 32.16
N LYS A 93 6.37 -27.66 33.39
CA LYS A 93 7.44 -28.37 34.11
C LYS A 93 8.69 -27.58 34.49
#